data_AF-A0A182M430-F1
#
_entry.id   AF-A0A182M430-F1
#
_cell.length_a   1.000
_cell.length_b   1.000
_cell.length_c   1.000
_cell.angle_alpha   90.00
_cell.angle_beta   90.00
_cell.angle_gamma   90.00
#
_symmetry.space_group_name_H-M   'P 1'
#
loop_
_entity.id
_entity.type
_entity.pdbx_description
1 polymer ?
#
loop_
_entity_poly.entity_id
_entity_poly.type
_entity_poly.pdbx_seq_one_letter_code
_entity_poly.pdbx_strand_id
1 'polypeptide(L)'
;MTDQQMDCALDLMRRLPPQQIEKNLIDLIDLAPALCEDLLTSVDQPLKIAKDKEMGKDYLLCDYNRDGDSYRSPWSNTYDPPLEDGSMPSQRLRQLEVETNHAFDQYREMYYEGGVSSAYLWDLDHGFAGVILIKKAGEGNQKTKGCWDSIHVVEVQEKSSGRTAHYKLTSTAMLWLQTNKQGSGTINLGGSLTRQIEQDAPVSEYSSHIANIGRIVEDMENKIRNTLNEIYFGKTKDIVNGLRSIQSLADTNQQATMKKDLAAALLRRTGKSEN
;
A
#
# COMPACT_ATOMS: atom_id res chain seq x y z
N MET A 1 9.85 26.00 11.03
CA MET A 1 8.50 26.44 10.59
C MET A 1 7.99 25.52 9.48
N THR A 2 8.84 25.18 8.51
CA THR A 2 8.58 24.18 7.46
C THR A 2 8.18 22.81 8.01
N ASP A 3 8.87 22.28 9.02
CA ASP A 3 8.58 20.95 9.57
C ASP A 3 7.16 20.86 10.18
N GLN A 4 6.74 21.89 10.91
CA GLN A 4 5.39 21.94 11.47
C GLN A 4 4.33 22.06 10.36
N GLN A 5 4.62 22.83 9.29
CA GLN A 5 3.71 22.93 8.16
C GLN A 5 3.59 21.59 7.43
N MET A 6 4.69 20.86 7.28
CA MET A 6 4.71 19.51 6.70
C MET A 6 3.89 18.53 7.54
N ASP A 7 4.07 18.51 8.87
CA ASP A 7 3.27 17.68 9.77
C ASP A 7 1.77 17.99 9.66
N CYS A 8 1.40 19.26 9.58
CA CYS A 8 0.02 19.68 9.39
C CYS A 8 -0.52 19.28 8.01
N ALA A 9 0.28 19.40 6.96
CA ALA A 9 -0.08 19.02 5.60
C ALA A 9 -0.36 17.50 5.49
N LEU A 10 0.53 16.68 6.07
CA LEU A 10 0.34 15.23 6.16
C LEU A 10 -0.86 14.86 7.04
N ASP A 11 -1.12 15.58 8.15
CA ASP A 11 -2.32 15.37 8.97
C ASP A 11 -3.61 15.72 8.22
N LEU A 12 -3.58 16.76 7.40
CA LEU A 12 -4.70 17.14 6.55
C LEU A 12 -5.02 16.06 5.51
N MET A 13 -4.00 15.54 4.82
CA MET A 13 -4.15 14.45 3.85
C MET A 13 -4.68 13.15 4.48
N ARG A 14 -4.39 12.91 5.76
CA ARG A 14 -4.96 11.78 6.52
C ARG A 14 -6.45 11.96 6.90
N ARG A 15 -7.00 13.17 6.78
CA ARG A 15 -8.39 13.49 7.18
C ARG A 15 -9.30 13.79 6.00
N LEU A 16 -8.76 14.35 4.92
CA LEU A 16 -9.53 14.65 3.73
C LEU A 16 -10.00 13.36 3.03
N PRO A 17 -11.12 13.42 2.27
CA PRO A 17 -11.63 12.24 1.58
C PRO A 17 -10.60 11.65 0.62
N PRO A 18 -10.22 10.36 0.76
CA PRO A 18 -9.15 9.76 -0.03
C PRO A 18 -9.51 9.62 -1.52
N GLN A 19 -10.80 9.67 -1.88
CA GLN A 19 -11.25 9.66 -3.28
C GLN A 19 -10.86 10.93 -4.04
N GLN A 20 -10.50 12.01 -3.34
CA GLN A 20 -10.10 13.29 -3.91
C GLN A 20 -8.61 13.55 -3.73
N ILE A 21 -7.81 12.52 -3.42
CA ILE A 21 -6.40 12.67 -3.03
C ILE A 21 -5.57 13.44 -4.06
N GLU A 22 -5.76 13.19 -5.37
CA GLU A 22 -5.05 13.93 -6.43
C GLU A 22 -5.38 15.43 -6.38
N LYS A 23 -6.66 15.77 -6.27
CA LYS A 23 -7.11 17.15 -6.20
C LYS A 23 -6.65 17.82 -4.90
N ASN A 24 -6.80 17.13 -3.77
CA ASN A 24 -6.40 17.64 -2.46
C ASN A 24 -4.90 17.93 -2.42
N LEU A 25 -4.08 17.10 -3.05
CA LEU A 25 -2.64 17.30 -3.13
C LEU A 25 -2.29 18.53 -3.99
N ILE A 26 -2.94 18.70 -5.14
CA ILE A 26 -2.77 19.89 -5.99
C ILE A 26 -3.16 21.16 -5.22
N ASP A 27 -4.35 21.16 -4.61
CA ASP A 27 -4.84 22.31 -3.82
C ASP A 27 -3.90 22.63 -2.64
N LEU A 28 -3.26 21.61 -2.06
CA LEU A 28 -2.30 21.75 -0.96
C LEU A 28 -0.94 22.29 -1.42
N ILE A 29 -0.47 21.85 -2.59
CA ILE A 29 0.73 22.39 -3.24
C ILE A 29 0.51 23.86 -3.61
N ASP A 30 -0.65 24.21 -4.17
CA ASP A 30 -1.00 25.60 -4.48
C ASP A 30 -1.04 26.48 -3.21
N LEU A 31 -1.51 25.93 -2.09
CA LEU A 31 -1.55 26.62 -0.80
C LEU A 31 -0.16 26.79 -0.18
N ALA A 32 0.71 25.79 -0.30
CA ALA A 32 2.06 25.79 0.27
C ALA A 32 3.10 25.31 -0.76
N PRO A 33 3.45 26.13 -1.77
CA PRO A 33 4.32 25.70 -2.87
C PRO A 33 5.73 25.29 -2.42
N ALA A 34 6.20 25.83 -1.29
CA ALA A 34 7.50 25.50 -0.70
C ALA A 34 7.60 24.03 -0.24
N LEU A 35 6.46 23.34 -0.05
CA LEU A 35 6.42 21.93 0.35
C LEU A 35 6.21 20.98 -0.83
N CYS A 36 6.24 21.47 -2.08
CA CYS A 36 5.88 20.67 -3.25
C CYS A 36 6.66 19.35 -3.36
N GLU A 37 7.99 19.42 -3.30
CA GLU A 37 8.86 18.23 -3.43
C GLU A 37 8.65 17.25 -2.26
N ASP A 38 8.60 17.76 -1.04
CA ASP A 38 8.39 16.96 0.16
C ASP A 38 7.01 16.28 0.15
N LEU A 39 5.96 16.97 -0.30
CA LEU A 39 4.60 16.44 -0.38
C LEU A 39 4.47 15.36 -1.46
N LEU A 40 5.04 15.58 -2.64
CA LEU A 40 5.02 14.57 -3.71
C LEU A 40 5.74 13.28 -3.27
N THR A 41 6.86 13.41 -2.56
CA THR A 41 7.62 12.25 -2.07
C THR A 41 7.00 11.54 -0.87
N SER A 42 6.19 12.25 -0.06
CA SER A 42 5.63 11.72 1.19
C SER A 42 4.16 11.30 1.11
N VAL A 43 3.41 11.76 0.09
CA VAL A 43 1.98 11.48 -0.06
C VAL A 43 1.73 10.52 -1.22
N ASP A 44 1.45 9.27 -0.87
CA ASP A 44 1.11 8.23 -1.84
C ASP A 44 -0.14 8.61 -2.65
N GLN A 45 -0.05 8.51 -3.98
CA GLN A 45 -1.16 8.74 -4.92
C GLN A 45 -1.61 7.43 -5.59
N PRO A 46 -2.88 7.35 -6.03
CA PRO A 46 -3.36 6.22 -6.82
C PRO A 46 -2.49 6.01 -8.06
N LEU A 47 -2.07 4.76 -8.29
CA LEU A 47 -1.14 4.46 -9.36
C LEU A 47 -1.79 4.66 -10.72
N LYS A 48 -1.04 5.28 -11.63
CA LYS A 48 -1.44 5.48 -13.02
C LYS A 48 -0.80 4.42 -13.90
N ILE A 49 -1.51 4.03 -14.95
CA ILE A 49 -1.00 3.08 -15.94
C ILE A 49 -0.54 3.89 -17.15
N ALA A 50 0.68 3.63 -17.59
CA ALA A 50 1.21 4.03 -18.89
C ALA A 50 1.51 2.79 -19.73
N LYS A 51 1.72 2.99 -21.02
CA LYS A 51 2.02 1.90 -21.96
C LYS A 51 3.37 2.15 -22.60
N ASP A 52 4.26 1.19 -22.47
CA ASP A 52 5.54 1.17 -23.16
C ASP A 52 5.27 1.02 -24.66
N LYS A 53 5.65 2.02 -25.45
CA LYS A 53 5.42 2.06 -26.90
C LYS A 53 6.32 1.09 -27.67
N GLU A 54 7.49 0.76 -27.13
CA GLU A 54 8.48 -0.13 -27.75
C GLU A 54 8.12 -1.61 -27.50
N MET A 55 7.80 -1.93 -26.26
CA MET A 55 7.53 -3.31 -25.83
C MET A 55 6.04 -3.67 -25.83
N GLY A 56 5.16 -2.68 -25.95
CA GLY A 56 3.70 -2.86 -25.97
C GLY A 56 3.10 -3.29 -24.62
N LYS A 57 3.84 -3.17 -23.52
CA LYS A 57 3.45 -3.60 -22.17
C LYS A 57 3.06 -2.42 -21.30
N ASP A 58 2.09 -2.63 -20.43
CA ASP A 58 1.68 -1.63 -19.46
C ASP A 58 2.68 -1.56 -18.30
N TYR A 59 2.84 -0.37 -17.72
CA TYR A 59 3.67 -0.13 -16.54
C TYR A 59 3.05 0.94 -15.64
N LEU A 60 3.47 0.97 -14.37
CA LEU A 60 2.90 1.83 -13.34
C LEU A 60 3.77 3.07 -13.10
N LEU A 61 3.12 4.21 -12.96
CA LEU A 61 3.75 5.50 -12.72
C LEU A 61 3.75 5.83 -11.22
N CYS A 62 4.89 6.29 -10.73
CA CYS A 62 5.10 6.85 -9.41
C CYS A 62 6.23 7.88 -9.45
N ASP A 63 6.48 8.59 -8.36
CA ASP A 63 7.56 9.57 -8.33
C ASP A 63 8.95 8.94 -8.40
N TYR A 64 9.11 7.68 -7.98
CA TYR A 64 10.40 6.97 -8.02
C TYR A 64 10.86 6.56 -9.43
N ASN A 65 9.99 6.58 -10.43
CA ASN A 65 10.37 6.36 -11.84
C ASN A 65 10.16 7.60 -12.70
N ARG A 66 9.95 8.76 -12.07
CA ARG A 66 9.74 10.05 -12.72
C ARG A 66 11.05 10.84 -12.75
N ASP A 67 11.30 11.51 -13.86
CA ASP A 67 12.32 12.55 -13.96
C ASP A 67 11.73 13.71 -14.77
N GLY A 68 11.66 14.90 -14.16
CA GLY A 68 10.88 16.02 -14.70
C GLY A 68 9.41 15.64 -14.96
N ASP A 69 8.99 15.66 -16.23
CA ASP A 69 7.64 15.27 -16.66
C ASP A 69 7.60 13.91 -17.40
N SER A 70 8.70 13.17 -17.36
CA SER A 70 8.83 11.89 -18.05
C SER A 70 8.91 10.73 -17.06
N TYR A 71 8.47 9.56 -17.51
CA TYR A 71 8.49 8.35 -16.69
C TYR A 71 9.28 7.23 -17.38
N ARG A 72 10.18 6.58 -16.64
CA ARG A 72 10.99 5.46 -17.12
C ARG A 72 10.15 4.19 -17.14
N SER A 73 10.11 3.51 -18.29
CA SER A 73 9.51 2.18 -18.39
C SER A 73 10.46 1.12 -17.83
N PRO A 74 9.96 0.14 -17.04
CA PRO A 74 10.79 -0.96 -16.55
C PRO A 74 11.11 -1.96 -17.67
N TRP A 75 10.44 -1.91 -18.83
CA TRP A 75 10.61 -2.86 -19.92
C TRP A 75 11.70 -2.43 -20.91
N SER A 76 11.50 -1.30 -21.59
CA SER A 76 12.46 -0.70 -22.53
C SER A 76 13.63 0.01 -21.85
N ASN A 77 13.47 0.39 -20.57
CA ASN A 77 14.41 1.27 -19.86
C ASN A 77 14.53 2.67 -20.49
N THR A 78 13.49 3.14 -21.19
CA THR A 78 13.44 4.49 -21.77
C THR A 78 12.39 5.35 -21.09
N TYR A 79 12.61 6.67 -21.10
CA TYR A 79 11.68 7.66 -20.59
C TYR A 79 10.64 8.03 -21.66
N ASP A 80 9.39 8.25 -21.25
CA ASP A 80 8.33 8.84 -22.09
C ASP A 80 7.70 10.06 -21.36
N PRO A 81 7.75 11.27 -21.95
CA PRO A 81 8.48 11.64 -23.18
C PRO A 81 10.01 11.39 -23.11
N PRO A 82 10.70 11.22 -24.26
CA PRO A 82 12.14 10.95 -24.26
C PRO A 82 12.96 12.03 -23.55
N LEU A 83 13.91 11.61 -22.72
CA LEU A 83 14.91 12.45 -22.04
C LEU A 83 16.32 11.94 -22.36
N GLU A 84 17.25 12.85 -22.57
CA GLU A 84 18.66 12.50 -22.85
C GLU A 84 19.49 12.31 -21.56
N ASP A 85 19.12 13.00 -20.48
CA ASP A 85 19.83 13.09 -19.21
C ASP A 85 19.03 12.55 -18.02
N GLY A 86 18.03 11.69 -18.29
CA GLY A 86 17.23 11.07 -17.24
C GLY A 86 18.05 10.15 -16.32
N SER A 87 17.65 10.07 -15.06
CA SER A 87 18.31 9.25 -14.05
C SER A 87 18.20 7.74 -14.35
N MET A 88 19.34 7.06 -14.52
CA MET A 88 19.39 5.64 -14.89
C MET A 88 20.04 4.78 -13.79
N PRO A 89 19.54 3.57 -13.52
CA PRO A 89 20.21 2.65 -12.62
C PRO A 89 21.53 2.14 -13.22
N SER A 90 22.48 1.77 -12.37
CA SER A 90 23.72 1.13 -12.78
C SER A 90 23.45 -0.16 -13.56
N GLN A 91 24.40 -0.58 -14.42
CA GLN A 91 24.22 -1.77 -15.26
C GLN A 91 23.93 -3.04 -14.45
N ARG A 92 24.58 -3.19 -13.28
CA ARG A 92 24.33 -4.30 -12.35
C ARG A 92 22.93 -4.21 -11.77
N LEU A 93 22.51 -3.03 -11.32
CA LEU A 93 21.20 -2.85 -10.70
C LEU A 93 20.07 -3.00 -11.72
N ARG A 94 20.27 -2.59 -12.97
CA ARG A 94 19.31 -2.81 -14.06
C ARG A 94 19.06 -4.28 -14.33
N GLN A 95 20.08 -5.14 -14.28
CA GLN A 95 19.89 -6.60 -14.40
C GLN A 95 18.99 -7.12 -13.27
N LEU A 96 19.27 -6.70 -12.03
CA LEU A 96 18.46 -7.04 -10.87
C LEU A 96 17.02 -6.52 -10.98
N GLU A 97 16.83 -5.32 -11.53
CA GLU A 97 15.53 -4.69 -11.76
C GLU A 97 14.69 -5.50 -12.77
N VAL A 98 15.30 -5.99 -13.85
CA VAL A 98 14.62 -6.84 -14.85
C VAL A 98 14.18 -8.17 -14.22
N GLU A 99 15.05 -8.82 -13.45
CA GLU A 99 14.72 -10.05 -12.73
C GLU A 99 13.62 -9.82 -11.68
N THR A 100 13.68 -8.68 -10.98
CA THR A 100 12.68 -8.28 -9.99
C THR A 100 11.31 -8.10 -10.64
N ASN A 101 11.24 -7.41 -11.79
CA ASN A 101 9.99 -7.27 -12.55
C ASN A 101 9.43 -8.63 -12.97
N HIS A 102 10.26 -9.56 -13.42
CA HIS A 102 9.81 -10.91 -13.79
C HIS A 102 9.30 -11.73 -12.60
N ALA A 103 9.97 -11.63 -11.43
CA ALA A 103 9.54 -12.30 -10.21
C ALA A 103 8.21 -11.73 -9.69
N PHE A 104 8.08 -10.41 -9.66
CA PHE A 104 6.86 -9.77 -9.16
C PHE A 104 5.68 -9.82 -10.14
N ASP A 105 5.92 -9.98 -11.44
CA ASP A 105 4.84 -10.27 -12.40
C ASP A 105 4.21 -11.65 -12.15
N GLN A 106 5.04 -12.65 -11.79
CA GLN A 106 4.53 -13.96 -11.34
C GLN A 106 3.81 -13.87 -10.00
N TYR A 107 4.37 -13.12 -9.03
CA TYR A 107 3.70 -12.86 -7.75
C TYR A 107 2.32 -12.23 -7.97
N ARG A 108 2.25 -11.18 -8.80
CA ARG A 108 1.00 -10.52 -9.19
C ARG A 108 0.02 -11.53 -9.79
N GLU A 109 0.46 -12.35 -10.73
CA GLU A 109 -0.43 -13.33 -11.37
C GLU A 109 -1.00 -14.33 -10.35
N MET A 110 -0.17 -14.86 -9.45
CA MET A 110 -0.60 -15.84 -8.43
C MET A 110 -1.57 -15.25 -7.39
N TYR A 111 -1.39 -14.00 -7.00
CA TYR A 111 -2.19 -13.38 -5.93
C TYR A 111 -3.38 -12.56 -6.42
N TYR A 112 -3.25 -11.94 -7.60
CA TYR A 112 -4.22 -10.99 -8.13
C TYR A 112 -4.95 -11.49 -9.37
N GLU A 113 -4.46 -12.53 -10.06
CA GLU A 113 -5.06 -13.08 -11.30
C GLU A 113 -5.38 -11.95 -12.30
N GLY A 114 -4.36 -11.19 -12.68
CA GLY A 114 -4.46 -10.00 -13.54
C GLY A 114 -3.93 -8.71 -12.90
N GLY A 115 -4.32 -7.56 -13.45
CA GLY A 115 -3.76 -6.25 -13.07
C GLY A 115 -2.39 -5.98 -13.72
N VAL A 116 -1.72 -4.94 -13.24
CA VAL A 116 -0.39 -4.51 -13.72
C VAL A 116 0.56 -4.46 -12.54
N SER A 117 1.83 -4.80 -12.76
CA SER A 117 2.91 -4.61 -11.78
C SER A 117 4.12 -3.96 -12.42
N SER A 118 4.89 -3.23 -11.63
CA SER A 118 6.16 -2.64 -12.06
C SER A 118 7.11 -2.52 -10.89
N ALA A 119 8.39 -2.75 -11.11
CA ALA A 119 9.43 -2.54 -10.13
C ALA A 119 10.51 -1.61 -10.67
N TYR A 120 10.95 -0.66 -9.84
CA TYR A 120 12.02 0.27 -10.16
C TYR A 120 13.06 0.26 -9.06
N LEU A 121 14.34 0.14 -9.42
CA LEU A 121 15.47 0.16 -8.49
C LEU A 121 16.37 1.36 -8.76
N TRP A 122 16.98 1.90 -7.72
CA TRP A 122 17.98 2.97 -7.81
C TRP A 122 19.14 2.74 -6.83
N ASP A 123 20.33 3.18 -7.25
CA ASP A 123 21.56 2.98 -6.49
C ASP A 123 21.61 3.91 -5.26
N LEU A 124 22.22 3.43 -4.18
CA LEU A 124 22.56 4.21 -2.98
C LEU A 124 24.06 4.08 -2.70
N ASP A 125 24.63 4.98 -1.89
CA ASP A 125 26.05 4.92 -1.50
C ASP A 125 26.44 3.57 -0.87
N HIS A 126 25.53 2.97 -0.10
CA HIS A 126 25.74 1.75 0.67
C HIS A 126 24.63 0.71 0.43
N GLY A 127 24.34 0.43 -0.84
CA GLY A 127 23.40 -0.60 -1.27
C GLY A 127 22.50 -0.10 -2.39
N PHE A 128 21.22 -0.39 -2.31
CA PHE A 128 20.23 0.08 -3.28
C PHE A 128 18.86 0.21 -2.62
N ALA A 129 17.97 0.93 -3.29
CA ALA A 129 16.56 0.93 -2.93
C ALA A 129 15.71 0.60 -4.15
N GLY A 130 14.44 0.33 -3.88
CA GLY A 130 13.50 0.01 -4.92
C GLY A 130 12.07 0.23 -4.50
N VAL A 131 11.20 0.34 -5.50
CA VAL A 131 9.76 0.33 -5.32
C VAL A 131 9.16 -0.83 -6.10
N ILE A 132 8.24 -1.56 -5.48
CA ILE A 132 7.38 -2.55 -6.14
C ILE A 132 5.96 -2.03 -6.11
N LEU A 133 5.35 -1.95 -7.29
CA LEU A 133 4.03 -1.41 -7.54
C LEU A 133 3.12 -2.51 -8.07
N ILE A 134 1.91 -2.60 -7.54
CA ILE A 134 0.87 -3.49 -8.06
C ILE A 134 -0.44 -2.71 -8.13
N LYS A 135 -1.11 -2.75 -9.27
CA LYS A 135 -2.44 -2.19 -9.45
C LYS A 135 -3.39 -3.24 -9.99
N LYS A 136 -4.46 -3.52 -9.25
CA LYS A 136 -5.57 -4.36 -9.71
C LYS A 136 -6.87 -3.57 -9.66
N ALA A 137 -7.33 -3.17 -10.84
CA ALA A 137 -8.71 -2.73 -11.00
C ALA A 137 -9.63 -3.96 -11.01
N GLY A 138 -10.73 -3.89 -10.26
CA GLY A 138 -11.75 -4.93 -10.28
C GLY A 138 -12.56 -4.87 -11.57
N GLU A 139 -12.72 -6.01 -12.24
CA GLU A 139 -13.56 -6.18 -13.44
C GLU A 139 -15.06 -6.24 -13.10
N GLY A 140 -15.48 -5.57 -12.03
CA GLY A 140 -16.83 -5.68 -11.52
C GLY A 140 -17.88 -5.19 -12.52
N ASN A 141 -19.10 -5.71 -12.39
CA ASN A 141 -20.25 -5.17 -13.12
C ASN A 141 -20.45 -3.68 -12.78
N GLN A 142 -21.20 -2.93 -13.60
CA GLN A 142 -21.41 -1.48 -13.41
C GLN A 142 -21.84 -1.05 -11.99
N LYS A 143 -22.36 -1.98 -11.18
CA LYS A 143 -22.85 -1.75 -9.82
C LYS A 143 -21.78 -1.92 -8.74
N THR A 144 -20.64 -2.54 -9.02
CA THR A 144 -19.56 -2.74 -8.04
C THR A 144 -18.23 -2.43 -8.70
N LYS A 145 -17.56 -1.38 -8.25
CA LYS A 145 -16.22 -1.00 -8.69
C LYS A 145 -15.26 -1.14 -7.53
N GLY A 146 -14.03 -1.52 -7.82
CA GLY A 146 -12.99 -1.61 -6.82
C GLY A 146 -11.62 -1.43 -7.46
N CYS A 147 -10.68 -0.91 -6.69
CA CYS A 147 -9.28 -0.80 -7.08
C CYS A 147 -8.42 -1.09 -5.86
N TRP A 148 -7.38 -1.88 -6.11
CA TRP A 148 -6.30 -2.14 -5.17
C TRP A 148 -5.00 -1.59 -5.75
N ASP A 149 -4.30 -0.79 -4.98
CA ASP A 149 -2.98 -0.27 -5.31
C ASP A 149 -2.01 -0.62 -4.15
N SER A 150 -0.93 -1.33 -4.46
CA SER A 150 0.18 -1.61 -3.53
C SER A 150 1.40 -0.81 -3.93
N ILE A 151 2.04 -0.19 -2.94
CA ILE A 151 3.31 0.54 -3.06
C ILE A 151 4.24 0.00 -1.97
N HIS A 152 5.32 -0.66 -2.39
CA HIS A 152 6.31 -1.26 -1.50
C HIS A 152 7.66 -0.60 -1.75
N VAL A 153 8.05 0.34 -0.90
CA VAL A 153 9.36 0.98 -0.94
C VAL A 153 10.30 0.20 -0.04
N VAL A 154 11.36 -0.37 -0.63
CA VAL A 154 12.37 -1.14 0.09
C VAL A 154 13.72 -0.45 -0.01
N GLU A 155 14.38 -0.28 1.13
CA GLU A 155 15.76 0.15 1.24
C GLU A 155 16.61 -1.06 1.66
N VAL A 156 17.69 -1.31 0.93
CA VAL A 156 18.61 -2.43 1.16
C VAL A 156 19.99 -1.88 1.46
N GLN A 157 20.42 -2.04 2.70
CA GLN A 157 21.78 -1.70 3.11
C GLN A 157 22.65 -2.95 3.14
N GLU A 158 23.57 -3.05 2.20
CA GLU A 158 24.52 -4.17 2.12
C GLU A 158 25.60 -3.99 3.19
N LYS A 159 25.79 -5.00 4.07
CA LYS A 159 26.90 -4.97 5.03
C LYS A 159 28.21 -5.24 4.30
N SER A 160 29.33 -4.73 4.82
CA SER A 160 30.66 -4.79 4.18
C SER A 160 31.18 -6.20 3.85
N SER A 161 30.61 -7.25 4.44
CA SER A 161 30.94 -8.64 4.11
C SER A 161 30.18 -9.20 2.88
N GLY A 162 29.15 -8.50 2.39
CA GLY A 162 28.27 -8.93 1.30
C GLY A 162 27.40 -10.16 1.59
N ARG A 163 27.51 -10.76 2.78
CA ARG A 163 26.79 -11.99 3.16
C ARG A 163 25.48 -11.76 3.87
N THR A 164 25.20 -10.51 4.23
CA THR A 164 24.02 -10.09 4.99
C THR A 164 23.65 -8.68 4.56
N ALA A 165 22.35 -8.41 4.45
CA ALA A 165 21.84 -7.06 4.19
C ALA A 165 20.74 -6.73 5.21
N HIS A 166 20.63 -5.45 5.50
CA HIS A 166 19.53 -4.89 6.27
C HIS A 166 18.46 -4.41 5.30
N TYR A 167 17.22 -4.85 5.50
CA TYR A 167 16.08 -4.51 4.66
C TYR A 167 15.11 -3.67 5.48
N LYS A 168 14.74 -2.51 4.95
CA LYS A 168 13.69 -1.66 5.49
C LYS A 168 12.59 -1.53 4.45
N LEU A 169 11.44 -2.10 4.75
CA LEU A 169 10.27 -2.08 3.86
C LEU A 169 9.20 -1.16 4.44
N THR A 170 8.81 -0.16 3.67
CA THR A 170 7.62 0.67 3.88
C THR A 170 6.58 0.30 2.85
N SER A 171 5.45 -0.25 3.28
CA SER A 171 4.37 -0.71 2.42
C SER A 171 3.11 0.10 2.66
N THR A 172 2.58 0.69 1.60
CA THR A 172 1.24 1.30 1.57
C THR A 172 0.34 0.47 0.66
N ALA A 173 -0.84 0.10 1.17
CA ALA A 173 -1.93 -0.39 0.31
C ALA A 173 -3.09 0.61 0.34
N MET A 174 -3.54 1.01 -0.85
CA MET A 174 -4.74 1.79 -1.06
C MET A 174 -5.84 0.87 -1.58
N LEU A 175 -6.98 0.91 -0.91
CA LEU A 175 -8.17 0.18 -1.31
C LEU A 175 -9.30 1.16 -1.51
N TRP A 176 -9.94 1.08 -2.66
CA TRP A 176 -11.18 1.78 -2.92
C TRP A 176 -12.24 0.81 -3.42
N LEU A 177 -13.44 0.91 -2.87
CA LEU A 177 -14.60 0.10 -3.18
C LEU A 177 -15.83 0.99 -3.29
N GLN A 178 -16.54 0.88 -4.40
CA GLN A 178 -17.81 1.53 -4.62
C GLN A 178 -18.87 0.48 -4.98
N THR A 179 -19.98 0.48 -4.25
CA THR A 179 -21.16 -0.32 -4.60
C THR A 179 -22.36 0.60 -4.78
N ASN A 180 -23.14 0.35 -5.83
CA ASN A 180 -24.41 1.02 -6.09
C ASN A 180 -25.50 -0.05 -6.31
N LYS A 181 -26.26 -0.32 -5.25
CA LYS A 181 -27.34 -1.31 -5.25
C LYS A 181 -28.63 -0.67 -4.74
N GLN A 182 -29.77 -1.12 -5.26
CA GLN A 182 -31.07 -0.54 -4.94
C GLN A 182 -31.39 -0.55 -3.42
N GLY A 183 -30.99 -1.60 -2.69
CA GLY A 183 -31.27 -1.72 -1.25
C GLY A 183 -30.32 -0.93 -0.35
N SER A 184 -29.06 -0.75 -0.74
CA SER A 184 -28.02 -0.08 0.08
C SER A 184 -27.73 1.35 -0.37
N GLY A 185 -28.30 1.79 -1.50
CA GLY A 185 -27.87 3.01 -2.18
C GLY A 185 -26.43 2.91 -2.68
N THR A 186 -25.77 4.06 -2.77
CA THR A 186 -24.35 4.17 -3.09
C THR A 186 -23.52 4.16 -1.80
N ILE A 187 -22.60 3.21 -1.69
CA ILE A 187 -21.62 3.14 -0.61
C ILE A 187 -20.24 3.25 -1.24
N ASN A 188 -19.45 4.20 -0.73
CA ASN A 188 -18.05 4.38 -1.06
C ASN A 188 -17.21 4.10 0.18
N LEU A 189 -16.35 3.10 0.11
CA LEU A 189 -15.33 2.81 1.11
C LEU A 189 -13.97 3.04 0.46
N GLY A 190 -13.14 3.85 1.07
CA GLY A 190 -11.80 4.09 0.54
C GLY A 190 -10.86 4.62 1.59
N GLY A 191 -9.56 4.45 1.34
CA GLY A 191 -8.51 4.80 2.27
C GLY A 191 -7.25 3.98 2.01
N SER A 192 -6.26 4.21 2.86
CA SER A 192 -4.95 3.57 2.78
C SER A 192 -4.51 3.02 4.12
N LEU A 193 -3.60 2.06 4.10
CA LEU A 193 -2.89 1.59 5.28
C LEU A 193 -1.40 1.48 4.95
N THR A 194 -0.59 2.18 5.73
CA THR A 194 0.86 2.14 5.64
C THR A 194 1.43 1.38 6.83
N ARG A 195 2.41 0.50 6.57
CA ARG A 195 3.18 -0.23 7.59
C ARG A 195 4.64 -0.28 7.23
N GLN A 196 5.50 -0.29 8.24
CA GLN A 196 6.94 -0.43 8.10
C GLN A 196 7.43 -1.66 8.84
N ILE A 197 8.43 -2.33 8.28
CA ILE A 197 9.18 -3.41 8.92
C ILE A 197 10.66 -3.29 8.56
N GLU A 198 11.52 -3.69 9.50
CA GLU A 198 12.96 -3.78 9.30
C GLU A 198 13.42 -5.18 9.66
N GLN A 199 14.33 -5.75 8.86
CA GLN A 199 14.83 -7.10 9.05
C GLN A 199 16.24 -7.26 8.46
N ASP A 200 17.12 -7.93 9.20
CA ASP A 200 18.38 -8.45 8.66
C ASP A 200 18.16 -9.83 8.04
N ALA A 201 18.69 -10.06 6.85
CA ALA A 201 18.66 -11.37 6.21
C ALA A 201 20.00 -11.72 5.52
N PRO A 202 20.38 -13.01 5.52
CA PRO A 202 21.55 -13.46 4.79
C PRO A 202 21.34 -13.35 3.28
N VAL A 203 22.44 -13.10 2.57
CA VAL A 203 22.48 -13.02 1.11
C VAL A 203 23.41 -14.12 0.61
N SER A 204 22.87 -15.00 -0.24
CA SER A 204 23.59 -16.12 -0.83
C SER A 204 22.98 -16.49 -2.19
N GLU A 205 23.61 -17.40 -2.93
CA GLU A 205 23.06 -17.91 -4.20
C GLU A 205 21.66 -18.52 -4.04
N TYR A 206 21.37 -19.15 -2.88
CA TYR A 206 20.07 -19.75 -2.58
C TYR A 206 19.08 -18.76 -1.95
N SER A 207 19.55 -17.60 -1.49
CA SER A 207 18.76 -16.55 -0.84
C SER A 207 19.17 -15.19 -1.38
N SER A 208 18.77 -14.92 -2.63
CA SER A 208 19.04 -13.66 -3.32
C SER A 208 18.29 -12.49 -2.69
N HIS A 209 18.70 -11.27 -3.03
CA HIS A 209 17.96 -10.06 -2.62
C HIS A 209 16.50 -10.12 -3.04
N ILE A 210 16.21 -10.56 -4.28
CA ILE A 210 14.84 -10.68 -4.78
C ILE A 210 14.03 -11.65 -3.92
N ALA A 211 14.60 -12.80 -3.55
CA ALA A 211 13.91 -13.79 -2.70
C ALA A 211 13.70 -13.29 -1.26
N ASN A 212 14.63 -12.51 -0.73
CA ASN A 212 14.47 -11.85 0.57
C ASN A 212 13.36 -10.79 0.51
N ILE A 213 13.41 -9.89 -0.46
CA ILE A 213 12.40 -8.82 -0.66
C ILE A 213 11.02 -9.42 -0.90
N GLY A 214 10.91 -10.42 -1.77
CA GLY A 214 9.65 -11.11 -2.07
C GLY A 214 8.96 -11.68 -0.84
N ARG A 215 9.71 -12.35 0.06
CA ARG A 215 9.15 -12.87 1.33
C ARG A 215 8.66 -11.76 2.25
N ILE A 216 9.42 -10.67 2.39
CA ILE A 216 9.04 -9.56 3.27
C ILE A 216 7.79 -8.85 2.71
N VAL A 217 7.70 -8.67 1.38
CA VAL A 217 6.53 -8.10 0.71
C VAL A 217 5.31 -8.99 0.86
N GLU A 218 5.43 -10.30 0.60
CA GLU A 218 4.33 -11.27 0.74
C GLU A 218 3.76 -11.30 2.16
N ASP A 219 4.62 -11.37 3.18
CA ASP A 219 4.21 -11.35 4.58
C ASP A 219 3.53 -10.02 4.95
N MET A 220 4.03 -8.91 4.43
CA MET A 220 3.50 -7.58 4.71
C MET A 220 2.14 -7.36 4.04
N GLU A 221 2.00 -7.69 2.76
CA GLU A 221 0.72 -7.60 2.05
C GLU A 221 -0.35 -8.46 2.73
N ASN A 222 -0.01 -9.69 3.14
CA ASN A 222 -0.94 -10.55 3.87
C ASN A 222 -1.43 -9.92 5.19
N LYS A 223 -0.53 -9.30 5.95
CA LYS A 223 -0.88 -8.58 7.20
C LYS A 223 -1.72 -7.35 6.92
N ILE A 224 -1.38 -6.57 5.89
CA ILE A 224 -2.12 -5.37 5.48
C ILE A 224 -3.52 -5.77 5.01
N ARG A 225 -3.65 -6.78 4.15
CA ARG A 225 -4.94 -7.30 3.66
C ARG A 225 -5.86 -7.73 4.80
N ASN A 226 -5.34 -8.49 5.78
CA ASN A 226 -6.11 -8.89 6.95
C ASN A 226 -6.58 -7.68 7.78
N THR A 227 -5.68 -6.71 8.00
CA THR A 227 -6.00 -5.48 8.75
C THR A 227 -7.05 -4.63 8.02
N LEU A 228 -6.92 -4.47 6.70
CA LEU A 228 -7.89 -3.75 5.88
C LEU A 228 -9.26 -4.42 5.94
N ASN A 229 -9.32 -5.75 5.87
CA ASN A 229 -10.58 -6.50 5.99
C ASN A 229 -11.29 -6.22 7.32
N GLU A 230 -10.57 -6.28 8.45
CA GLU A 230 -11.11 -5.99 9.78
C GLU A 230 -11.59 -4.54 9.93
N ILE A 231 -10.84 -3.57 9.41
CA ILE A 231 -11.19 -2.15 9.50
C ILE A 231 -12.39 -1.84 8.59
N TYR A 232 -12.32 -2.22 7.31
CA TYR A 232 -13.31 -1.84 6.31
C TYR A 232 -14.64 -2.52 6.52
N PHE A 233 -14.66 -3.81 6.86
CA PHE A 233 -15.91 -4.58 6.95
C PHE A 233 -16.33 -4.90 8.38
N GLY A 234 -15.43 -4.76 9.36
CA GLY A 234 -15.73 -4.84 10.78
C GLY A 234 -16.04 -3.46 11.36
N LYS A 235 -15.00 -2.62 11.54
CA LYS A 235 -15.15 -1.35 12.27
C LYS A 235 -16.16 -0.38 11.65
N THR A 236 -16.15 -0.20 10.33
CA THR A 236 -17.11 0.73 9.69
C THR A 236 -18.55 0.25 9.88
N LYS A 237 -18.78 -1.06 9.78
CA LYS A 237 -20.09 -1.70 9.98
C LYS A 237 -20.56 -1.52 11.43
N ASP A 238 -19.68 -1.73 12.39
CA ASP A 238 -20.01 -1.57 13.81
C ASP A 238 -20.37 -0.12 14.15
N ILE A 239 -19.64 0.86 13.58
CA ILE A 239 -19.94 2.28 13.74
C ILE A 239 -21.33 2.60 13.14
N VAL A 240 -21.60 2.17 11.91
CA VAL A 240 -22.90 2.41 11.26
C VAL A 240 -24.06 1.79 12.05
N ASN A 241 -23.90 0.56 12.53
CA ASN A 241 -24.90 -0.12 13.35
C ASN A 241 -25.07 0.53 14.73
N GLY A 242 -24.00 1.12 15.28
CA GLY A 242 -24.03 1.88 16.53
C GLY A 242 -24.80 3.20 16.41
N LEU A 243 -24.75 3.85 15.24
CA LEU A 243 -25.52 5.07 14.97
C LEU A 243 -27.01 4.79 14.77
N ARG A 244 -27.36 3.64 14.16
CA ARG A 244 -28.75 3.25 13.93
C ARG A 244 -28.90 1.73 13.99
N SER A 245 -29.27 1.24 15.16
CA SER A 245 -29.60 -0.17 15.36
C SER A 245 -31.05 -0.46 15.00
N ILE A 246 -31.30 -1.60 14.35
CA ILE A 246 -32.65 -2.15 14.15
C ILE A 246 -33.13 -2.84 15.43
N GLN A 247 -32.21 -3.38 16.23
CA GLN A 247 -32.50 -4.00 17.50
C GLN A 247 -32.88 -2.92 18.52
N SER A 248 -33.92 -3.18 19.31
CA SER A 248 -34.39 -2.21 20.29
C SER A 248 -33.34 -2.01 21.38
N LEU A 249 -33.25 -0.80 21.92
CA LEU A 249 -32.34 -0.47 23.01
C LEU A 249 -32.59 -1.37 24.24
N ALA A 250 -33.85 -1.78 24.44
CA ALA A 250 -34.24 -2.69 25.51
C ALA A 250 -33.61 -4.08 25.34
N ASP A 251 -33.68 -4.65 24.14
CA ASP A 251 -33.10 -5.97 23.85
C ASP A 251 -31.56 -5.94 23.99
N THR A 252 -30.93 -4.84 23.55
CA THR A 252 -29.48 -4.66 23.69
C THR A 252 -29.07 -4.57 25.17
N ASN A 253 -29.83 -3.83 25.99
CA ASN A 253 -29.59 -3.74 27.43
C ASN A 253 -29.79 -5.09 28.13
N GLN A 254 -30.80 -5.86 27.70
CA GLN A 254 -31.09 -7.18 28.25
C GLN A 254 -29.96 -8.18 27.93
N GLN A 255 -29.45 -8.17 26.69
CA GLN A 255 -28.27 -8.95 26.31
C GLN A 255 -27.01 -8.54 27.06
N ALA A 256 -26.78 -7.24 27.29
CA ALA A 256 -25.63 -6.77 28.06
C ALA A 256 -25.69 -7.23 29.53
N THR A 257 -26.89 -7.22 30.12
CA THR A 257 -27.15 -7.73 31.47
C THR A 257 -26.89 -9.23 31.54
N MET A 258 -27.44 -9.99 30.58
CA MET A 258 -27.24 -11.43 30.49
C MET A 258 -25.76 -11.82 30.32
N LYS A 259 -24.97 -11.05 29.55
CA LYS A 259 -23.52 -11.26 29.44
C LYS A 259 -22.79 -11.02 30.76
N LYS A 260 -23.16 -9.98 31.52
CA LYS A 260 -22.61 -9.73 32.86
C LYS A 260 -22.95 -10.85 33.83
N ASP A 261 -24.19 -11.31 33.81
CA ASP A 261 -24.65 -12.42 34.66
C ASP A 261 -23.92 -13.72 34.32
N LEU A 262 -23.72 -14.00 33.02
CA LEU A 262 -22.97 -15.18 32.57
C LEU A 262 -21.49 -15.11 33.00
N ALA A 263 -20.85 -13.95 32.84
CA ALA A 263 -19.46 -13.75 33.27
C ALA A 263 -19.31 -13.92 34.80
N ALA A 264 -20.25 -13.37 35.57
CA ALA A 264 -20.29 -13.55 37.02
C ALA A 264 -20.52 -15.03 37.41
N ALA A 265 -21.38 -15.74 36.69
CA ALA A 265 -21.62 -17.17 36.90
C ALA A 265 -20.39 -18.02 36.58
N LEU A 266 -19.65 -17.70 35.51
CA LEU A 266 -18.40 -18.38 35.15
C LEU A 266 -17.31 -18.18 36.21
N LEU A 267 -17.13 -16.94 36.70
CA LEU A 267 -16.18 -16.63 37.79
C LEU A 267 -16.52 -17.38 39.09
N ARG A 268 -17.80 -17.47 39.44
CA ARG A 268 -18.27 -18.26 40.58
C ARG A 268 -18.03 -19.77 40.41
N ARG A 269 -18.00 -20.25 39.17
CA ARG A 269 -17.76 -21.66 38.86
C ARG A 269 -16.27 -22.01 38.94
N THR A 270 -15.38 -21.13 38.48
CA THR A 270 -13.93 -21.33 38.58
C THR A 270 -13.41 -21.18 40.01
N GLY A 271 -13.98 -20.26 40.81
CA GLY A 271 -13.61 -20.10 42.22
C GLY A 271 -14.08 -21.23 43.16
N LYS A 272 -14.95 -22.13 42.68
CA LYS A 272 -15.40 -23.32 43.44
C LYS A 272 -14.57 -24.58 43.16
N SER A 273 -13.61 -24.52 42.24
CA SER A 273 -12.80 -25.69 41.83
C SER A 273 -11.47 -25.82 42.61
N GLU A 274 -11.17 -24.92 43.55
CA GLU A 274 -9.93 -24.91 44.34
C GLU A 274 -10.11 -25.24 45.84
N ASN A 275 -11.26 -25.79 46.25
CA ASN A 275 -11.45 -26.33 47.62
C ASN A 275 -11.85 -27.80 47.60
#